data_AF-A0AAD8WNZ3-F1
#
_entry.id   AF-A0AAD8WNZ3-F1
#
_cell.length_a   1.000
_cell.length_b   1.000
_cell.length_c   1.000
_cell.angle_alpha   90.00
_cell.angle_beta   90.00
_cell.angle_gamma   90.00
#
_symmetry.space_group_name_H-M   'P 1'
#
loop_
_entity.id
_entity.type
_entity.pdbx_description
1 polymer ?
#
loop_
_entity_poly.entity_id
_entity_poly.type
_entity_poly.pdbx_seq_one_letter_code
_entity_poly.pdbx_strand_id
1 'polypeptide(L)'
;MDTALLDTLVEHHNNGDHAQNGWKPHVYNACIKHVKETCNIDITKDKIVGRIKTFDKHYEIISKMLAQSGFGWDSENNMVEVESEEVWSRYVEANKDASSYRNKVVMNWQAIQTIYSPDHATGVGARTAAESVQEEETIVLEDSPDLPPKRQRTGEAILCMMGQMKTSFDDALKTTEPLPMPKVTPPTEILDALKKLQMENCDMLRAYGKLIVNERLFEALTALPDELKKPWLLTLP
;
A
#
# COMPACT_ATOMS: atom_id res chain seq x y z
N MET A 1 -9.07 -23.11 7.85
CA MET A 1 -8.89 -22.01 8.82
C MET A 1 -8.11 -20.87 8.20
N ASP A 2 -6.80 -21.00 7.96
CA ASP A 2 -5.98 -19.87 7.51
C ASP A 2 -6.40 -19.25 6.18
N THR A 3 -6.85 -20.04 5.20
CA THR A 3 -7.40 -19.54 3.92
C THR A 3 -8.64 -18.67 4.20
N ALA A 4 -9.70 -19.22 4.80
CA ALA A 4 -10.90 -18.47 5.23
C ALA A 4 -10.60 -17.20 6.06
N LEU A 5 -9.56 -17.23 6.90
CA LEU A 5 -9.09 -16.06 7.63
C LEU A 5 -8.46 -15.02 6.69
N LEU A 6 -7.56 -15.43 5.81
CA LEU A 6 -6.91 -14.56 4.82
C LEU A 6 -7.91 -14.01 3.78
N ASP A 7 -8.90 -14.79 3.34
CA ASP A 7 -9.97 -14.36 2.44
C ASP A 7 -10.71 -13.14 3.03
N THR A 8 -11.10 -13.26 4.31
CA THR A 8 -11.76 -12.18 5.08
C THR A 8 -10.83 -10.96 5.27
N LEU A 9 -9.54 -11.20 5.49
CA LEU A 9 -8.55 -10.12 5.66
C LEU A 9 -8.21 -9.42 4.32
N VAL A 10 -8.26 -10.11 3.18
CA VAL A 10 -8.11 -9.50 1.85
C VAL A 10 -9.32 -8.62 1.52
N GLU A 11 -10.54 -9.08 1.80
CA GLU A 11 -11.75 -8.26 1.64
C GLU A 11 -11.65 -6.96 2.45
N HIS A 12 -11.33 -7.08 3.75
CA HIS A 12 -11.17 -5.91 4.61
C HIS A 12 -9.92 -5.06 4.31
N HIS A 13 -8.86 -5.62 3.71
CA HIS A 13 -7.74 -4.83 3.19
C HIS A 13 -8.22 -3.89 2.08
N ASN A 14 -8.93 -4.44 1.09
CA ASN A 14 -9.45 -3.71 -0.06
C ASN A 14 -10.50 -2.65 0.33
N ASN A 15 -11.25 -2.90 1.40
CA ASN A 15 -12.20 -1.94 1.99
C ASN A 15 -11.54 -0.83 2.84
N GLY A 16 -10.22 -0.87 3.08
CA GLY A 16 -9.52 0.10 3.92
C GLY A 16 -9.87 -0.04 5.41
N ASP A 17 -10.11 -1.26 5.89
CA ASP A 17 -10.48 -1.55 7.29
C ASP A 17 -9.30 -1.70 8.27
N HIS A 18 -8.20 -1.05 7.91
CA HIS A 18 -7.05 -0.83 8.78
C HIS A 18 -7.33 0.23 9.86
N ALA A 19 -6.58 0.13 10.94
CA ALA A 19 -6.48 1.06 12.05
C ALA A 19 -4.98 1.32 12.33
N GLN A 20 -4.66 2.35 13.14
CA GLN A 20 -3.26 2.80 13.36
C GLN A 20 -2.27 1.68 13.74
N ASN A 21 -2.73 0.62 14.41
CA ASN A 21 -1.92 -0.50 14.88
C ASN A 21 -2.52 -1.88 14.50
N GLY A 22 -3.07 -2.02 13.29
CA GLY A 22 -3.63 -3.29 12.78
C GLY A 22 -5.03 -3.12 12.20
N TRP A 23 -5.97 -3.98 12.58
CA TRP A 23 -7.33 -3.99 12.03
C TRP A 23 -8.38 -3.30 12.92
N LYS A 24 -9.43 -2.75 12.31
CA LYS A 24 -10.63 -2.25 13.03
C LYS A 24 -11.36 -3.39 13.77
N PRO A 25 -12.11 -3.11 14.86
CA PRO A 25 -12.74 -4.15 15.68
C PRO A 25 -13.67 -5.12 14.94
N HIS A 26 -14.43 -4.64 13.95
CA HIS A 26 -15.40 -5.48 13.22
C HIS A 26 -14.74 -6.53 12.34
N VAL A 27 -13.53 -6.30 11.84
CA VAL A 27 -12.76 -7.25 11.03
C VAL A 27 -12.52 -8.55 11.81
N TYR A 28 -12.16 -8.45 13.10
CA TYR A 28 -12.00 -9.64 13.94
C TYR A 28 -13.31 -10.41 14.09
N ASN A 29 -14.46 -9.72 14.21
CA ASN A 29 -15.77 -10.35 14.33
C ASN A 29 -16.17 -11.04 13.01
N ALA A 30 -15.89 -10.42 11.87
CA ALA A 30 -16.06 -11.02 10.54
C ALA A 30 -15.20 -12.29 10.40
N CYS A 31 -13.92 -12.22 10.78
CA CYS A 31 -13.02 -13.37 10.78
C CYS A 31 -13.50 -14.52 11.69
N ILE A 32 -13.99 -14.22 12.91
CA ILE A 32 -14.57 -15.24 13.82
C ILE A 32 -15.80 -15.88 13.16
N LYS A 33 -16.72 -15.07 12.63
CA LYS A 33 -17.93 -15.54 11.96
C LYS A 33 -17.58 -16.43 10.76
N HIS A 34 -16.75 -15.96 9.84
CA HIS A 34 -16.44 -16.67 8.61
C HIS A 34 -15.60 -17.95 8.87
N VAL A 35 -14.69 -17.97 9.84
CA VAL A 35 -14.01 -19.21 10.26
C VAL A 35 -15.00 -20.20 10.89
N LYS A 36 -16.00 -19.72 11.65
CA LYS A 36 -17.05 -20.60 12.19
C LYS A 36 -17.96 -21.15 11.10
N GLU A 37 -18.35 -20.35 10.11
CA GLU A 37 -19.19 -20.78 8.99
C GLU A 37 -18.44 -21.74 8.04
N THR A 38 -17.23 -21.38 7.61
CA THR A 38 -16.46 -22.13 6.60
C THR A 38 -15.70 -23.33 7.16
N CYS A 39 -15.32 -23.33 8.45
CA CYS A 39 -14.55 -24.43 9.07
C CYS A 39 -15.27 -25.14 10.23
N ASN A 40 -16.42 -24.65 10.70
CA ASN A 40 -17.07 -25.09 11.94
C ASN A 40 -16.15 -25.10 13.18
N ILE A 41 -15.22 -24.14 13.26
CA ILE A 41 -14.30 -23.99 14.40
C ILE A 41 -14.58 -22.68 15.12
N ASP A 42 -14.82 -22.76 16.42
CA ASP A 42 -14.89 -21.59 17.30
C ASP A 42 -13.46 -21.07 17.58
N ILE A 43 -13.22 -19.80 17.26
CA ILE A 43 -11.91 -19.16 17.34
C ILE A 43 -11.99 -17.85 18.13
N THR A 44 -10.98 -17.58 18.97
CA THR A 44 -10.90 -16.32 19.73
C THR A 44 -10.15 -15.23 18.96
N LYS A 45 -10.39 -13.97 19.33
CA LYS A 45 -9.64 -12.82 18.80
C LYS A 45 -8.13 -12.98 18.96
N ASP A 46 -7.65 -13.52 20.08
CA ASP A 46 -6.22 -13.71 20.34
C ASP A 46 -5.58 -14.77 19.42
N LYS A 47 -6.32 -15.83 19.08
CA LYS A 47 -5.90 -16.82 18.08
C LYS A 47 -5.73 -16.15 16.71
N ILE A 48 -6.67 -15.29 16.31
CA ILE A 48 -6.61 -14.52 15.06
C ILE A 48 -5.42 -13.55 15.07
N VAL A 49 -5.22 -12.78 16.14
CA VAL A 49 -4.04 -11.89 16.31
C VAL A 49 -2.73 -12.68 16.24
N GLY A 50 -2.70 -13.91 16.77
CA GLY A 50 -1.56 -14.84 16.63
C GLY A 50 -1.29 -15.27 15.18
N ARG A 51 -2.34 -15.57 14.39
CA ARG A 51 -2.19 -15.90 12.96
C ARG A 51 -1.75 -14.67 12.14
N ILE A 52 -2.34 -13.50 12.38
CA ILE A 52 -1.94 -12.22 11.75
C ILE A 52 -0.45 -11.94 11.98
N LYS A 53 0.05 -12.06 13.22
CA LYS A 53 1.49 -11.95 13.53
C LYS A 53 2.37 -13.03 12.87
N THR A 54 1.78 -14.16 12.48
CA THR A 54 2.49 -15.21 11.73
C THR A 54 2.56 -14.87 10.24
N PHE A 55 1.49 -14.36 9.65
CA PHE A 55 1.45 -13.90 8.25
C PHE A 55 2.39 -12.71 8.02
N ASP A 56 2.36 -11.73 8.92
CA ASP A 56 3.28 -10.60 8.99
C ASP A 56 4.76 -11.06 8.97
N LYS A 57 5.12 -12.00 9.86
CA LYS A 57 6.47 -12.60 9.90
C LYS A 57 6.82 -13.48 8.68
N HIS A 58 5.84 -14.08 8.02
CA HIS A 58 6.06 -14.76 6.74
C HIS A 58 6.39 -13.73 5.66
N TYR A 59 5.61 -12.66 5.57
CA TYR A 59 5.85 -11.58 4.62
C TYR A 59 7.22 -10.92 4.83
N GLU A 60 7.54 -10.52 6.06
CA GLU A 60 8.78 -9.80 6.39
C GLU A 60 10.05 -10.58 6.01
N ILE A 61 10.02 -11.91 6.11
CA ILE A 61 11.19 -12.75 5.82
C ILE A 61 11.23 -13.13 4.34
N ILE A 62 10.11 -13.61 3.76
CA ILE A 62 10.09 -14.07 2.37
C ILE A 62 10.29 -12.90 1.40
N SER A 63 9.70 -11.73 1.65
CA SER A 63 9.91 -10.54 0.78
C SER A 63 11.38 -10.10 0.71
N LYS A 64 12.11 -10.15 1.84
CA LYS A 64 13.56 -9.87 1.88
C LYS A 64 14.40 -10.91 1.12
N MET A 65 13.94 -12.15 1.06
CA MET A 65 14.59 -13.23 0.30
C MET A 65 14.34 -13.03 -1.21
N LEU A 66 13.09 -12.84 -1.62
CA LEU A 66 12.70 -12.59 -3.01
C LEU A 66 13.26 -11.29 -3.60
N ALA A 67 13.68 -10.35 -2.74
CA ALA A 67 14.41 -9.15 -3.14
C ALA A 67 15.91 -9.38 -3.44
N GLN A 68 16.43 -10.61 -3.33
CA GLN A 68 17.81 -10.98 -3.67
C GLN A 68 17.89 -11.80 -4.96
N SER A 69 18.98 -11.63 -5.71
CA SER A 69 19.30 -12.49 -6.85
C SER A 69 19.49 -13.94 -6.40
N GLY A 70 19.02 -14.90 -7.20
CA GLY A 70 19.12 -16.32 -6.92
C GLY A 70 18.06 -16.87 -5.95
N PHE A 71 17.03 -16.09 -5.63
CA PHE A 71 15.84 -16.51 -4.87
C PHE A 71 14.57 -16.37 -5.72
N GLY A 72 13.63 -17.31 -5.55
CA GLY A 72 12.34 -17.35 -6.23
C GLY A 72 11.22 -17.87 -5.32
N TRP A 73 10.00 -17.91 -5.85
CA TRP A 73 8.84 -18.46 -5.14
C TRP A 73 8.22 -19.61 -5.93
N ASP A 74 8.40 -20.82 -5.42
CA ASP A 74 7.75 -22.02 -5.94
C ASP A 74 6.26 -21.95 -5.57
N SER A 75 5.45 -21.70 -6.59
CA SER A 75 3.98 -21.59 -6.45
C SER A 75 3.27 -22.94 -6.43
N GLU A 76 3.95 -24.04 -6.81
CA GLU A 76 3.40 -25.39 -6.78
C GLU A 76 3.59 -25.98 -5.36
N ASN A 77 4.83 -26.00 -4.87
CA ASN A 77 5.17 -26.49 -3.52
C ASN A 77 4.96 -25.43 -2.42
N ASN A 78 4.59 -24.20 -2.78
CA ASN A 78 4.30 -23.08 -1.87
C ASN A 78 5.46 -22.78 -0.91
N MET A 79 6.68 -22.67 -1.45
CA MET A 79 7.90 -22.44 -0.67
C MET A 79 8.95 -21.60 -1.44
N VAL A 80 10.02 -21.20 -0.75
CA VAL A 80 11.10 -20.41 -1.36
C VAL A 80 11.98 -21.30 -2.25
N GLU A 81 12.08 -20.95 -3.52
CA GLU A 81 13.04 -21.52 -4.48
C GLU A 81 14.38 -20.78 -4.37
N VAL A 82 15.50 -21.49 -4.60
CA VAL A 82 16.84 -20.88 -4.57
C VAL A 82 17.74 -21.54 -5.61
N GLU A 83 18.45 -20.73 -6.38
CA GLU A 83 19.30 -21.12 -7.51
C GLU A 83 20.47 -22.06 -7.11
N SER A 84 21.04 -21.92 -5.90
CA SER A 84 22.09 -22.82 -5.41
C SER A 84 22.19 -22.88 -3.88
N GLU A 85 22.86 -23.92 -3.37
CA GLU A 85 23.21 -24.06 -1.94
C GLU A 85 24.25 -23.01 -1.48
N GLU A 86 25.04 -22.44 -2.40
CA GLU A 86 26.00 -21.37 -2.09
C GLU A 86 25.27 -20.05 -1.81
N VAL A 87 24.28 -19.70 -2.65
CA VAL A 87 23.38 -18.55 -2.46
C VAL A 87 22.63 -18.70 -1.13
N TRP A 88 22.10 -19.90 -0.86
CA TRP A 88 21.42 -20.21 0.40
C TRP A 88 22.32 -20.01 1.63
N SER A 89 23.50 -20.64 1.63
CA SER A 89 24.42 -20.66 2.77
C SER A 89 24.91 -19.25 3.11
N ARG A 90 25.28 -18.47 2.08
CA ARG A 90 25.69 -17.06 2.21
C ARG A 90 24.56 -16.17 2.76
N TYR A 91 23.32 -16.39 2.34
CA TYR A 91 22.19 -15.61 2.83
C TYR A 91 21.87 -15.90 4.30
N VAL A 92 21.90 -17.17 4.71
CA VAL A 92 21.56 -17.60 6.07
C VAL A 92 22.65 -17.25 7.10
N GLU A 93 23.92 -17.18 6.70
CA GLU A 93 25.00 -16.69 7.56
C GLU A 93 24.72 -15.27 8.07
N ALA A 94 24.20 -14.40 7.20
CA ALA A 94 23.74 -13.06 7.53
C ALA A 94 22.33 -13.04 8.18
N ASN A 95 21.39 -13.86 7.69
CA ASN A 95 19.96 -13.83 8.05
C ASN A 95 19.53 -15.14 8.74
N LYS A 96 19.90 -15.29 10.01
CA LYS A 96 19.73 -16.54 10.77
C LYS A 96 18.27 -16.94 11.05
N ASP A 97 17.33 -15.99 10.99
CA ASP A 97 15.89 -16.21 11.09
C ASP A 97 15.29 -16.84 9.82
N ALA A 98 15.84 -16.49 8.66
CA ALA A 98 15.49 -17.08 7.36
C ALA A 98 15.88 -18.56 7.23
N SER A 99 16.84 -19.05 8.03
CA SER A 99 17.26 -20.47 8.06
C SER A 99 16.08 -21.46 8.08
N SER A 100 15.02 -21.11 8.81
CA SER A 100 13.81 -21.93 8.96
C SER A 100 12.92 -21.99 7.72
N TYR A 101 13.27 -21.32 6.61
CA TYR A 101 12.43 -21.24 5.39
C TYR A 101 12.89 -22.12 4.22
N ARG A 102 14.08 -22.76 4.28
CA ARG A 102 14.63 -23.61 3.17
C ARG A 102 13.61 -24.56 2.57
N ASN A 103 12.87 -25.24 3.45
CA ASN A 103 11.89 -26.27 3.14
C ASN A 103 10.54 -25.98 3.81
N LYS A 104 10.22 -24.69 4.05
CA LYS A 104 8.96 -24.31 4.73
C LYS A 104 7.88 -23.98 3.71
N VAL A 105 6.88 -24.85 3.67
CA VAL A 105 5.62 -24.58 2.98
C VAL A 105 4.88 -23.44 3.70
N VAL A 106 4.59 -22.35 2.99
CA VAL A 106 3.78 -21.21 3.45
C VAL A 106 2.61 -21.03 2.47
N MET A 107 1.51 -21.70 2.78
CA MET A 107 0.27 -21.65 1.98
C MET A 107 -0.33 -20.23 1.94
N ASN A 108 -1.06 -19.96 0.87
CA ASN A 108 -1.76 -18.68 0.62
C ASN A 108 -0.81 -17.47 0.51
N TRP A 109 0.43 -17.67 0.05
CA TRP A 109 1.44 -16.60 -0.06
C TRP A 109 0.94 -15.37 -0.83
N GLN A 110 0.16 -15.56 -1.90
CA GLN A 110 -0.38 -14.47 -2.71
C GLN A 110 -1.32 -13.56 -1.88
N ALA A 111 -2.17 -14.13 -1.01
CA ALA A 111 -3.04 -13.36 -0.13
C ALA A 111 -2.26 -12.62 0.96
N ILE A 112 -1.20 -13.24 1.50
CA ILE A 112 -0.26 -12.59 2.42
C ILE A 112 0.44 -11.41 1.71
N GLN A 113 0.93 -11.62 0.49
CA GLN A 113 1.55 -10.56 -0.31
C GLN A 113 0.57 -9.42 -0.61
N THR A 114 -0.69 -9.70 -0.91
CA THR A 114 -1.73 -8.67 -1.09
C THR A 114 -1.93 -7.83 0.17
N ILE A 115 -2.02 -8.45 1.35
CA ILE A 115 -2.32 -7.74 2.60
C ILE A 115 -1.15 -6.86 3.07
N TYR A 116 0.09 -7.30 2.86
CA TYR A 116 1.30 -6.72 3.49
C TYR A 116 2.26 -6.01 2.51
N SER A 117 1.96 -5.98 1.20
CA SER A 117 2.79 -5.22 0.23
C SER A 117 2.71 -3.71 0.48
N PRO A 118 3.85 -2.98 0.55
CA PRO A 118 3.88 -1.53 0.77
C PRO A 118 3.09 -0.70 -0.25
N ASP A 119 3.01 -1.17 -1.50
CA ASP A 119 2.54 -0.37 -2.63
C ASP A 119 1.12 -0.72 -3.10
N HIS A 120 0.39 -1.63 -2.42
CA HIS A 120 -0.98 -1.99 -2.81
C HIS A 120 -2.05 -0.99 -2.33
N ALA A 121 -1.76 0.31 -2.50
CA ALA A 121 -2.73 1.39 -2.35
C ALA A 121 -3.73 1.40 -3.52
N THR A 122 -4.61 0.40 -3.57
CA THR A 122 -5.70 0.33 -4.56
C THR A 122 -6.60 1.56 -4.41
N GLY A 123 -6.50 2.47 -5.39
CA GLY A 123 -6.99 3.85 -5.32
C GLY A 123 -8.51 4.05 -5.39
N VAL A 124 -9.27 3.29 -4.62
CA VAL A 124 -10.76 3.36 -4.55
C VAL A 124 -11.25 3.49 -3.09
N GLY A 125 -10.39 3.99 -2.19
CA GLY A 125 -10.68 4.15 -0.75
C GLY A 125 -11.05 5.57 -0.28
N ALA A 126 -10.88 6.59 -1.13
CA ALA A 126 -11.04 8.00 -0.75
C ALA A 126 -12.52 8.45 -0.67
N ARG A 127 -13.30 7.85 0.24
CA ARG A 127 -14.62 8.38 0.60
C ARG A 127 -14.45 9.60 1.50
N THR A 128 -14.92 10.76 1.03
CA THR A 128 -14.81 12.04 1.71
C THR A 128 -15.45 12.01 3.10
N ALA A 129 -14.81 12.63 4.09
CA ALA A 129 -15.32 12.71 5.46
C ALA A 129 -16.51 13.67 5.56
N ALA A 130 -17.72 13.15 5.34
CA ALA A 130 -18.97 13.89 5.49
C ALA A 130 -20.17 12.96 5.80
N GLU A 131 -20.20 12.39 7.01
CA GLU A 131 -21.44 12.19 7.79
C GLU A 131 -21.08 11.75 9.21
N SER A 132 -21.36 12.63 10.18
CA SER A 132 -21.29 12.32 11.62
C SER A 132 -22.66 11.90 12.12
N VAL A 133 -22.71 11.17 13.25
CA VAL A 133 -23.51 11.57 14.43
C VAL A 133 -23.21 10.62 15.61
N GLN A 134 -22.85 11.25 16.74
CA GLN A 134 -23.04 10.86 18.15
C GLN A 134 -22.98 9.37 18.56
N GLU A 135 -22.07 9.07 19.50
CA GLU A 135 -22.48 8.96 20.91
C GLU A 135 -21.36 9.48 21.81
N GLU A 136 -21.72 10.21 22.88
CA GLU A 136 -20.81 10.66 23.94
C GLU A 136 -21.23 9.97 25.24
N GLU A 137 -20.27 9.52 26.06
CA GLU A 137 -20.23 9.88 27.48
C GLU A 137 -18.85 9.59 28.11
N THR A 138 -18.57 10.22 29.25
CA THR A 138 -17.27 10.23 29.98
C THR A 138 -17.41 9.46 31.31
N ILE A 139 -16.40 9.18 32.16
CA ILE A 139 -15.01 9.69 32.32
C ILE A 139 -14.04 8.46 32.46
N VAL A 140 -12.93 8.35 33.22
CA VAL A 140 -12.24 9.07 34.32
C VAL A 140 -10.71 8.86 34.23
N LEU A 141 -9.93 9.40 35.17
CA LEU A 141 -8.46 9.30 35.33
C LEU A 141 -8.11 9.11 36.82
N GLU A 142 -6.91 8.73 37.28
CA GLU A 142 -5.64 8.45 36.56
C GLU A 142 -5.41 6.91 36.43
N ASP A 143 -4.38 6.17 36.86
CA ASP A 143 -3.11 6.36 37.62
C ASP A 143 -2.09 5.27 37.18
N SER A 144 -0.79 5.41 37.46
CA SER A 144 0.26 4.44 37.07
C SER A 144 1.55 4.56 37.90
N PRO A 145 2.20 3.42 38.25
CA PRO A 145 3.52 3.11 37.64
C PRO A 145 3.78 1.57 37.53
N ASP A 146 4.89 1.00 37.03
CA ASP A 146 6.13 1.46 36.40
C ASP A 146 6.65 0.38 35.40
N LEU A 147 7.43 0.73 34.37
CA LEU A 147 8.30 -0.22 33.64
C LEU A 147 9.56 0.47 33.03
N PRO A 148 10.79 -0.08 33.24
CA PRO A 148 12.06 0.57 32.91
C PRO A 148 12.54 0.27 31.44
N PRO A 149 13.63 0.86 30.90
CA PRO A 149 13.48 2.00 30.00
C PRO A 149 13.93 1.72 28.55
N LYS A 150 13.40 2.49 27.59
CA LYS A 150 13.87 2.48 26.19
C LYS A 150 15.20 3.24 26.03
N ARG A 151 16.03 2.80 25.08
CA ARG A 151 17.35 3.38 24.78
C ARG A 151 17.25 4.82 24.26
N GLN A 152 18.10 5.67 24.82
CA GLN A 152 18.23 7.09 24.47
C GLN A 152 19.23 7.27 23.31
N ARG A 153 18.92 8.10 22.30
CA ARG A 153 19.95 8.65 21.38
C ARG A 153 19.49 9.97 20.72
N THR A 154 20.33 11.00 20.85
CA THR A 154 20.40 12.23 19.99
C THR A 154 19.08 12.97 19.69
N GLY A 155 18.53 13.68 20.68
CA GLY A 155 17.46 14.66 20.45
C GLY A 155 17.93 16.04 19.92
N GLU A 156 19.11 16.50 20.35
CA GLU A 156 19.58 17.88 20.09
C GLU A 156 19.83 18.18 18.60
N ALA A 157 20.32 17.21 17.83
CA ALA A 157 20.55 17.36 16.39
C ALA A 157 19.24 17.65 15.63
N ILE A 158 18.14 17.00 16.02
CA ILE A 158 16.82 17.17 15.40
C ILE A 158 16.27 18.58 15.70
N LEU A 159 16.41 19.05 16.94
CA LEU A 159 15.93 20.36 17.36
C LEU A 159 16.66 21.50 16.62
N CYS A 160 17.97 21.35 16.36
CA CYS A 160 18.75 22.29 15.56
C CYS A 160 18.26 22.36 14.10
N MET A 161 18.04 21.20 13.46
CA MET A 161 17.52 21.14 12.08
C MET A 161 16.10 21.72 11.95
N MET A 162 15.25 21.54 12.96
CA MET A 162 13.91 22.13 12.98
C MET A 162 13.92 23.67 13.00
N GLY A 163 14.91 24.30 13.64
CA GLY A 163 15.05 25.76 13.64
C GLY A 163 15.34 26.32 12.24
N GLN A 164 16.21 25.67 11.48
CA GLN A 164 16.67 26.14 10.16
C GLN A 164 15.57 26.07 9.08
N MET A 165 14.73 25.02 9.09
CA MET A 165 13.61 24.95 8.14
C MET A 165 12.58 26.06 8.36
N LYS A 166 12.34 26.48 9.61
CA LYS A 166 11.33 27.51 9.90
C LYS A 166 11.74 28.87 9.33
N THR A 167 12.99 29.30 9.55
CA THR A 167 13.52 30.54 8.95
C THR A 167 13.54 30.50 7.43
N SER A 168 13.83 29.33 6.84
CA SER A 168 13.76 29.15 5.38
C SER A 168 12.34 29.27 4.82
N PHE A 169 11.32 28.89 5.59
CA PHE A 169 9.91 29.08 5.22
C PHE A 169 9.47 30.53 5.33
N ASP A 170 9.86 31.23 6.41
CA ASP A 170 9.50 32.63 6.64
C ASP A 170 10.12 33.59 5.59
N ASP A 171 11.26 33.26 4.99
CA ASP A 171 11.82 34.02 3.85
C ASP A 171 11.21 33.59 2.50
N ALA A 172 10.89 32.30 2.30
CA ALA A 172 10.16 31.85 1.11
C ALA A 172 8.79 32.55 0.99
N LEU A 173 8.07 32.72 2.11
CA LEU A 173 6.77 33.41 2.17
C LEU A 173 6.83 34.93 1.93
N LYS A 174 8.02 35.56 2.00
CA LYS A 174 8.21 36.97 1.63
C LYS A 174 8.57 37.17 0.16
N THR A 175 8.99 36.11 -0.54
CA THR A 175 9.42 36.18 -1.93
C THR A 175 8.19 36.36 -2.82
N THR A 176 7.89 37.63 -3.16
CA THR A 176 6.63 38.02 -3.82
C THR A 176 6.71 37.84 -5.35
N GLU A 177 7.21 36.69 -5.82
CA GLU A 177 7.05 36.23 -7.19
C GLU A 177 6.04 35.07 -7.21
N PRO A 178 4.92 35.17 -7.95
CA PRO A 178 3.95 34.09 -8.03
C PRO A 178 4.53 32.84 -8.69
N LEU A 179 4.79 31.80 -7.90
CA LEU A 179 5.05 30.47 -8.43
C LEU A 179 3.86 30.05 -9.30
N PRO A 180 4.08 29.54 -10.53
CA PRO A 180 2.99 29.04 -11.34
C PRO A 180 2.36 27.84 -10.63
N MET A 181 1.09 27.97 -10.26
CA MET A 181 0.32 26.83 -9.77
C MET A 181 0.37 25.71 -10.83
N PRO A 182 0.33 24.44 -10.42
CA PRO A 182 -0.05 23.37 -11.33
C PRO A 182 -1.35 23.79 -12.03
N LYS A 183 -1.32 23.79 -13.35
CA LYS A 183 -2.57 23.80 -14.11
C LYS A 183 -3.26 22.47 -13.84
N VAL A 184 -4.56 22.44 -14.08
CA VAL A 184 -5.30 21.18 -14.16
C VAL A 184 -6.25 21.36 -15.32
N THR A 185 -5.86 20.83 -16.48
CA THR A 185 -6.67 20.84 -17.68
C THR A 185 -8.03 20.20 -17.36
N PRO A 186 -9.16 20.93 -17.51
CA PRO A 186 -10.46 20.40 -17.14
C PRO A 186 -10.82 19.20 -18.03
N PRO A 187 -11.37 18.09 -17.49
CA PRO A 187 -11.65 16.89 -18.28
C PRO A 187 -12.57 17.10 -19.48
N THR A 188 -13.39 18.16 -19.48
CA THR A 188 -14.21 18.57 -20.62
C THR A 188 -13.37 19.04 -21.82
N GLU A 189 -12.28 19.76 -21.59
CA GLU A 189 -11.37 20.24 -22.64
C GLU A 189 -10.58 19.08 -23.25
N ILE A 190 -10.15 18.13 -22.43
CA ILE A 190 -9.52 16.87 -22.89
C ILE A 190 -10.47 16.10 -23.81
N LEU A 191 -11.74 15.98 -23.41
CA LEU A 191 -12.77 15.29 -24.20
C LEU A 191 -13.05 16.02 -25.53
N ASP A 192 -13.12 17.35 -25.53
CA ASP A 192 -13.39 18.15 -26.73
C ASP A 192 -12.18 18.23 -27.68
N ALA A 193 -10.95 18.12 -27.16
CA ALA A 193 -9.77 17.88 -27.98
C ALA A 193 -9.83 16.52 -28.69
N LEU A 194 -10.18 15.44 -27.97
CA LEU A 194 -10.31 14.11 -28.56
C LEU A 194 -11.44 14.00 -29.59
N LYS A 195 -12.59 14.65 -29.38
CA LYS A 195 -13.69 14.68 -30.37
C LYS A 195 -13.25 15.24 -31.72
N LYS A 196 -12.40 16.29 -31.73
CA LYS A 196 -11.84 16.88 -32.97
C LYS A 196 -10.98 15.90 -33.75
N LEU A 197 -10.37 14.91 -33.08
CA LEU A 197 -9.53 13.91 -33.71
C LEU A 197 -10.31 12.80 -34.43
N GLN A 198 -11.64 12.76 -34.41
CA GLN A 198 -12.46 11.80 -35.19
C GLN A 198 -11.88 10.36 -35.12
N MET A 199 -11.77 9.83 -33.90
CA MET A 199 -11.27 8.49 -33.61
C MET A 199 -12.45 7.56 -33.27
N GLU A 200 -12.25 6.24 -33.31
CA GLU A 200 -13.28 5.30 -32.87
C GLU A 200 -13.59 5.47 -31.37
N ASN A 201 -14.84 5.23 -30.98
CA ASN A 201 -15.30 5.45 -29.60
C ASN A 201 -14.46 4.68 -28.56
N CYS A 202 -14.04 3.45 -28.88
CA CYS A 202 -13.21 2.63 -28.01
C CYS A 202 -11.80 3.22 -27.79
N ASP A 203 -11.18 3.74 -28.85
CA ASP A 203 -9.85 4.35 -28.78
C ASP A 203 -9.89 5.75 -28.18
N MET A 204 -10.96 6.50 -28.46
CA MET A 204 -11.24 7.80 -27.82
C MET A 204 -11.38 7.64 -26.29
N LEU A 205 -12.13 6.65 -25.83
CA LEU A 205 -12.25 6.34 -24.40
C LEU A 205 -10.91 5.86 -23.80
N ARG A 206 -10.15 5.03 -24.52
CA ARG A 206 -8.80 4.58 -24.08
C ARG A 206 -7.82 5.75 -23.97
N ALA A 207 -7.83 6.68 -24.91
CA ALA A 207 -7.02 7.90 -24.86
C ALA A 207 -7.46 8.83 -23.72
N TYR A 208 -8.76 9.05 -23.55
CA TYR A 208 -9.34 9.89 -22.50
C TYR A 208 -8.90 9.44 -21.10
N GLY A 209 -9.00 8.13 -20.82
CA GLY A 209 -8.58 7.55 -19.54
C GLY A 209 -7.08 7.70 -19.22
N LYS A 210 -6.22 7.89 -20.22
CA LYS A 210 -4.78 8.14 -20.04
C LYS A 210 -4.47 9.62 -19.83
N LEU A 211 -5.13 10.49 -20.61
CA LEU A 211 -4.92 11.94 -20.56
C LEU A 211 -5.47 12.57 -19.27
N ILE A 212 -6.61 12.08 -18.76
CA ILE A 212 -7.20 12.59 -17.51
C ILE A 212 -6.35 12.28 -16.26
N VAL A 213 -5.47 11.29 -16.33
CA VAL A 213 -4.57 10.87 -15.23
C VAL A 213 -3.19 11.54 -15.33
N ASN A 214 -2.79 12.04 -16.51
CA ASN A 214 -1.45 12.58 -16.74
C ASN A 214 -1.49 13.80 -17.66
N GLU A 215 -1.50 14.99 -17.05
CA GLU A 215 -1.54 16.27 -17.76
C GLU A 215 -0.37 16.46 -18.74
N ARG A 216 0.84 15.92 -18.45
CA ARG A 216 1.98 16.02 -19.39
C ARG A 216 1.74 15.29 -20.70
N LEU A 217 0.88 14.26 -20.72
CA LEU A 217 0.43 13.64 -21.97
C LEU A 217 -0.57 14.53 -22.72
N PHE A 218 -1.37 15.35 -22.03
CA PHE A 218 -2.22 16.34 -22.67
C PHE A 218 -1.41 17.54 -23.20
N GLU A 219 -0.44 18.04 -22.44
CA GLU A 219 0.52 19.04 -22.94
C GLU A 219 1.22 18.56 -24.21
N ALA A 220 1.76 17.33 -24.21
CA ALA A 220 2.34 16.70 -25.39
C ALA A 220 1.34 16.56 -26.56
N LEU A 221 0.08 16.18 -26.28
CA LEU A 221 -0.98 16.12 -27.30
C LEU A 221 -1.28 17.49 -27.92
N THR A 222 -1.26 18.57 -27.14
CA THR A 222 -1.50 19.92 -27.67
C THR A 222 -0.32 20.43 -28.50
N ALA A 223 0.92 20.07 -28.13
CA ALA A 223 2.15 20.47 -28.81
C ALA A 223 2.44 19.72 -30.12
N LEU A 224 1.82 18.55 -30.34
CA LEU A 224 1.98 17.78 -31.59
C LEU A 224 1.30 18.46 -32.80
N PRO A 225 1.79 18.24 -34.03
CA PRO A 225 1.03 18.48 -35.26
C PRO A 225 -0.22 17.60 -35.33
N ASP A 226 -1.36 18.12 -35.82
CA ASP A 226 -2.65 17.41 -35.80
C ASP A 226 -2.62 16.04 -36.51
N GLU A 227 -1.83 15.91 -37.57
CA GLU A 227 -1.59 14.66 -38.32
C GLU A 227 -1.03 13.53 -37.43
N LEU A 228 -0.18 13.90 -36.44
CA LEU A 228 0.52 12.95 -35.56
C LEU A 228 -0.26 12.64 -34.27
N LYS A 229 -1.26 13.44 -33.91
CA LYS A 229 -2.04 13.27 -32.67
C LYS A 229 -2.76 11.93 -32.62
N LYS A 230 -3.41 11.51 -33.72
CA LYS A 230 -4.11 10.22 -33.78
C LYS A 230 -3.16 9.02 -33.64
N PRO A 231 -2.12 8.83 -34.47
CA PRO A 231 -1.23 7.67 -34.35
C PRO A 231 -0.46 7.68 -33.03
N TRP A 232 -0.05 8.85 -32.51
CA TRP A 232 0.63 8.93 -31.22
C TRP A 232 -0.23 8.40 -30.07
N LEU A 233 -1.51 8.81 -29.98
CA LEU A 233 -2.45 8.31 -28.96
C LEU A 233 -2.67 6.80 -29.04
N LEU A 234 -2.63 6.22 -30.24
CA LEU A 234 -2.74 4.77 -30.46
C LEU A 234 -1.46 4.00 -30.10
N THR A 235 -0.30 4.66 -30.04
CA THR A 235 0.97 4.05 -29.60
C THR A 235 1.20 4.10 -28.08
N LEU A 236 0.37 4.81 -27.32
CA LEU A 236 0.47 4.83 -25.86
C LEU A 236 0.04 3.47 -25.26
N PRO A 237 0.87 2.80 -24.44
CA PRO A 237 0.55 1.52 -23.80
C PRO A 237 -0.62 1.65 -22.83
#